data_AF-A0A973RJ14-F1
#
_entry.id   AF-A0A973RJ14-F1
#
_cell.length_a   1.000
_cell.length_b   1.000
_cell.length_c   1.000
_cell.angle_alpha   90.00
_cell.angle_beta   90.00
_cell.angle_gamma   90.00
#
_symmetry.space_group_name_H-M   'P 1'
#
loop_
_entity.id
_entity.type
_entity.pdbx_description
1 polymer ?
#
loop_
_entity_poly.entity_id
_entity_poly.type
_entity_poly.pdbx_seq_one_letter_code
_entity_poly.pdbx_strand_id
1 'polypeptide(L)'
;MGLSLKSTSGKLLASAALIGAAASVAGLGTYGAFTSTTSASESVSSGTVVIGLGASGANNRLSVAATGIVPGDTIQRAVTLSNSGTQNLASATLTTTATTTSKLDTDAVNGLQVAIDDCSVAWTEAGAAPAYTYTCSGTTTSVLASRAVIGSNVSLANLASVTASGTDHLRVTVSLPSGADNSFQGLSSTVNFSFTGTQRSGTNQ
;
A
#
# COMPACT_ATOMS: atom_id res chain seq x y z
N MET A 1 33.51 36.54 76.86
CA MET A 1 33.02 36.03 78.15
C MET A 1 33.71 34.69 78.42
N GLY A 2 34.77 34.67 79.24
CA GLY A 2 35.53 33.47 79.53
C GLY A 2 34.89 32.65 80.65
N LEU A 3 34.54 31.38 80.38
CA LEU A 3 34.07 30.46 81.43
C LEU A 3 35.27 30.05 82.31
N SER A 4 35.30 30.53 83.55
CA SER A 4 36.25 30.04 84.57
C SER A 4 35.71 28.74 85.18
N LEU A 5 36.29 27.60 84.79
CA LEU A 5 35.90 26.26 85.25
C LEU A 5 36.84 25.79 86.38
N LYS A 6 36.53 26.18 87.62
CA LYS A 6 37.41 26.01 88.80
C LYS A 6 37.25 24.67 89.56
N SER A 7 36.42 23.75 89.07
CA SER A 7 36.18 22.44 89.69
C SER A 7 36.17 21.33 88.64
N THR A 8 36.72 20.16 89.01
CA THR A 8 36.79 18.93 88.18
C THR A 8 35.43 18.55 87.61
N SER A 9 34.34 18.78 88.36
CA SER A 9 32.96 18.52 87.93
C SER A 9 32.50 19.46 86.80
N GLY A 10 32.96 20.72 86.78
CA GLY A 10 32.66 21.66 85.70
C GLY A 10 33.34 21.28 84.39
N LYS A 11 34.58 20.78 84.46
CA LYS A 11 35.30 20.26 83.29
C LYS A 11 34.62 19.03 82.71
N LEU A 12 34.15 18.11 83.55
CA LEU A 12 33.39 16.92 83.14
C LEU A 12 32.06 17.27 82.48
N LEU A 13 31.31 18.24 83.00
CA LEU A 13 30.06 18.70 82.39
C LEU A 13 30.30 19.42 81.06
N ALA A 14 31.36 20.22 80.95
CA ALA A 14 31.73 20.85 79.69
C ALA A 14 32.16 19.80 78.63
N SER A 15 32.92 18.78 79.03
CA SER A 15 33.29 17.66 78.14
C SER A 15 32.08 16.81 77.74
N ALA A 16 31.16 16.52 78.66
CA ALA A 16 29.93 15.79 78.37
C ALA A 16 28.99 16.60 77.46
N ALA A 17 28.90 17.92 77.66
CA ALA A 17 28.12 18.80 76.79
C ALA A 17 28.74 18.92 75.39
N LEU A 18 30.07 18.96 75.27
CA LEU A 18 30.78 18.94 73.98
C LEU A 18 30.60 17.61 73.24
N ILE A 19 30.66 16.47 73.95
CA ILE A 19 30.41 15.14 73.37
C ILE A 19 28.94 14.97 73.00
N GLY A 20 28.00 15.47 73.82
CA GLY A 20 26.57 15.47 73.53
C GLY A 20 26.21 16.35 72.33
N ALA A 21 26.83 17.53 72.21
CA ALA A 21 26.70 18.39 71.04
C ALA A 21 27.27 17.72 69.79
N ALA A 22 28.43 17.07 69.88
CA ALA A 22 29.01 16.31 68.75
C ALA A 22 28.18 15.08 68.36
N ALA A 23 27.59 14.36 69.34
CA ALA A 23 26.72 13.21 69.11
C ALA A 23 25.36 13.61 68.52
N SER A 24 24.84 14.81 68.85
CA SER A 24 23.59 15.33 68.29
C SER A 24 23.68 15.69 66.80
N VAL A 25 24.89 15.85 66.25
CA VAL A 25 25.14 16.10 64.82
C VAL A 25 25.23 14.79 64.02
N ALA A 26 25.38 13.63 64.68
CA ALA A 26 25.44 12.32 64.02
C ALA A 26 24.06 11.76 63.60
N GLY A 27 22.97 12.45 63.97
CA GLY A 27 21.59 12.01 63.71
C GLY A 27 20.90 12.66 62.50
N LEU A 28 21.54 13.62 61.82
CA LEU A 28 21.06 14.09 60.52
C LEU A 28 21.48 13.06 59.48
N GLY A 29 20.69 11.98 59.37
CA GLY A 29 20.83 11.00 58.30
C GLY A 29 20.90 11.76 56.99
N THR A 30 22.10 11.81 56.41
CA THR A 30 22.32 12.31 55.06
C THR A 30 21.66 11.31 54.12
N TYR A 31 20.35 11.43 53.92
CA TYR A 31 19.65 10.77 52.84
C TYR A 31 20.10 11.44 51.54
N GLY A 32 21.26 11.03 51.04
CA GLY A 32 21.61 11.25 49.65
C GLY A 32 20.63 10.45 48.80
N ALA A 33 19.55 11.09 48.34
CA ALA A 33 18.70 10.48 47.34
C ALA A 33 19.48 10.48 46.01
N PHE A 34 20.20 9.40 45.73
CA PHE A 34 20.85 9.19 44.44
C PHE A 34 19.80 8.82 43.39
N THR A 35 19.23 9.81 42.73
CA THR A 35 18.35 9.61 41.57
C THR A 35 19.14 9.84 40.28
N SER A 36 19.29 8.77 39.49
CA SER A 36 19.82 8.83 38.13
C SER A 36 18.69 8.60 37.14
N THR A 37 18.56 9.47 36.14
CA THR A 37 17.61 9.32 35.04
C THR A 37 18.39 9.44 33.74
N THR A 38 18.14 8.50 32.82
CA THR A 38 18.66 8.55 31.45
C THR A 38 17.49 8.40 30.49
N SER A 39 17.54 9.13 29.38
CA SER A 39 16.49 9.09 28.37
C SER A 39 17.13 9.00 26.99
N ALA A 40 16.59 8.13 26.16
CA ALA A 40 16.82 8.10 24.74
C ALA A 40 15.50 8.40 24.03
N SER A 41 15.58 8.93 22.80
CA SER A 41 14.42 9.13 21.95
C SER A 41 14.71 8.58 20.58
N GLU A 42 13.69 8.00 19.98
CA GLU A 42 13.71 7.47 18.61
C GLU A 42 12.58 8.11 17.82
N SER A 43 12.85 8.43 16.56
CA SER A 43 11.82 8.89 15.62
C SER A 43 11.32 7.71 14.81
N VAL A 44 10.03 7.40 14.94
CA VAL A 44 9.36 6.34 14.17
C VAL A 44 8.41 6.98 13.16
N SER A 45 8.48 6.56 11.90
CA SER A 45 7.58 6.99 10.83
C SER A 45 7.05 5.79 10.05
N SER A 46 5.78 5.83 9.66
CA SER A 46 5.13 4.80 8.86
C SER A 46 5.19 5.11 7.36
N GLY A 47 5.40 4.10 6.53
CA GLY A 47 5.26 4.23 5.08
C GLY A 47 3.80 4.17 4.60
N THR A 48 3.55 4.57 3.36
CA THR A 48 2.22 4.56 2.72
C THR A 48 2.09 3.46 1.66
N VAL A 49 0.87 2.94 1.50
CA VAL A 49 0.52 1.91 0.51
C VAL A 49 -0.58 2.51 -0.37
N VAL A 50 -0.27 2.83 -1.62
CA VAL A 50 -1.22 3.46 -2.55
C VAL A 50 -1.01 2.88 -3.93
N ILE A 51 -2.00 2.13 -4.44
CA ILE A 51 -2.07 1.77 -5.85
C ILE A 51 -3.21 2.55 -6.50
N GLY A 52 -2.96 3.14 -7.66
CA GLY A 52 -3.91 4.03 -8.31
C GLY A 52 -3.95 3.85 -9.81
N LEU A 53 -5.10 4.17 -10.39
CA LEU A 53 -5.24 4.31 -11.83
C LEU A 53 -4.98 5.74 -12.26
N GLY A 54 -4.48 5.90 -13.49
CA GLY A 54 -4.39 7.20 -14.13
C GLY A 54 -5.74 7.93 -14.23
N ALA A 55 -5.68 9.26 -14.38
CA ALA A 55 -6.87 10.07 -14.62
C ALA A 55 -7.62 9.63 -15.88
N SER A 56 -8.94 9.77 -15.87
CA SER A 56 -9.80 9.49 -17.03
C SER A 56 -9.31 10.22 -18.28
N GLY A 57 -9.24 9.53 -19.41
CA GLY A 57 -8.65 10.04 -20.65
C GLY A 57 -7.66 9.05 -21.23
N ALA A 58 -6.60 9.54 -21.87
CA ALA A 58 -5.57 8.69 -22.47
C ALA A 58 -4.88 7.75 -21.45
N ASN A 59 -4.82 8.16 -20.17
CA ASN A 59 -4.23 7.37 -19.09
C ASN A 59 -5.22 6.38 -18.45
N ASN A 60 -6.51 6.44 -18.78
CA ASN A 60 -7.52 5.50 -18.30
C ASN A 60 -8.78 5.56 -19.17
N ARG A 61 -8.94 4.54 -20.01
CA ARG A 61 -10.08 4.37 -20.92
C ARG A 61 -11.08 3.32 -20.44
N LEU A 62 -10.92 2.73 -19.24
CA LEU A 62 -11.76 1.62 -18.78
C LEU A 62 -13.26 1.96 -18.67
N SER A 63 -13.61 3.24 -18.55
CA SER A 63 -15.00 3.73 -18.54
C SER A 63 -15.63 3.89 -19.93
N VAL A 64 -14.86 3.74 -21.02
CA VAL A 64 -15.39 3.87 -22.39
C VAL A 64 -16.13 2.60 -22.77
N ALA A 65 -17.46 2.70 -22.85
CA ALA A 65 -18.33 1.60 -23.27
C ALA A 65 -17.96 1.09 -24.67
N ALA A 66 -18.15 -0.21 -24.89
CA ALA A 66 -18.17 -0.83 -26.22
C ALA A 66 -19.61 -1.21 -26.55
N THR A 67 -20.02 -1.04 -27.80
CA THR A 67 -21.39 -1.27 -28.26
C THR A 67 -21.38 -1.98 -29.59
N GLY A 68 -22.38 -2.84 -29.83
CA GLY A 68 -22.55 -3.51 -31.12
C GLY A 68 -21.46 -4.53 -31.45
N ILE A 69 -20.84 -5.13 -30.42
CA ILE A 69 -19.80 -6.15 -30.62
C ILE A 69 -20.39 -7.44 -31.20
N VAL A 70 -19.62 -8.09 -32.06
CA VAL A 70 -19.95 -9.38 -32.68
C VAL A 70 -18.88 -10.43 -32.36
N PRO A 71 -19.19 -11.73 -32.50
CA PRO A 71 -18.20 -12.79 -32.29
C PRO A 71 -16.93 -12.57 -33.14
N GLY A 72 -15.77 -12.62 -32.48
CA GLY A 72 -14.46 -12.32 -33.07
C GLY A 72 -13.94 -10.91 -32.78
N ASP A 73 -14.77 -10.00 -32.28
CA ASP A 73 -14.35 -8.64 -31.97
C ASP A 73 -13.38 -8.57 -30.79
N THR A 74 -12.51 -7.56 -30.84
CA THR A 74 -11.62 -7.19 -29.74
C THR A 74 -11.80 -5.71 -29.39
N ILE A 75 -11.80 -5.42 -28.10
CA ILE A 75 -11.92 -4.09 -27.52
C ILE A 75 -10.64 -3.85 -26.72
N GLN A 76 -9.90 -2.80 -27.07
CA GLN A 76 -8.71 -2.42 -26.32
C GLN A 76 -8.96 -1.15 -25.50
N ARG A 77 -8.43 -1.10 -24.28
CA ARG A 77 -8.44 0.07 -23.40
C ARG A 77 -7.08 0.23 -22.74
N ALA A 78 -6.48 1.40 -22.83
CA ALA A 78 -5.28 1.73 -22.08
C ALA A 78 -5.63 2.19 -20.65
N VAL A 79 -4.77 1.81 -19.70
CA VAL A 79 -4.81 2.30 -18.33
C VAL A 79 -3.40 2.34 -17.74
N THR A 80 -3.05 3.44 -17.09
CA THR A 80 -1.83 3.54 -16.30
C THR A 80 -2.11 3.06 -14.88
N LEU A 81 -1.32 2.12 -14.39
CA LEU A 81 -1.35 1.64 -12.99
C LEU A 81 -0.08 2.12 -12.30
N SER A 82 -0.19 2.79 -11.15
CA SER A 82 0.99 3.29 -10.43
C SER A 82 0.91 3.05 -8.93
N ASN A 83 2.08 2.87 -8.32
CA ASN A 83 2.23 2.90 -6.87
C ASN A 83 2.83 4.23 -6.45
N SER A 84 1.98 5.14 -5.97
CA SER A 84 2.37 6.45 -5.45
C SER A 84 2.65 6.43 -3.94
N GLY A 85 2.61 5.25 -3.32
CA GLY A 85 3.03 5.05 -1.94
C GLY A 85 4.55 5.01 -1.78
N THR A 86 5.01 5.00 -0.53
CA THR A 86 6.44 4.91 -0.20
C THR A 86 6.92 3.47 0.01
N GLN A 87 6.01 2.49 0.02
CA GLN A 87 6.33 1.09 0.25
C GLN A 87 6.18 0.22 -1.00
N ASN A 88 7.05 -0.79 -1.11
CA ASN A 88 6.84 -1.90 -2.03
C ASN A 88 5.64 -2.76 -1.59
N LEU A 89 4.93 -3.29 -2.58
CA LEU A 89 3.80 -4.20 -2.45
C LEU A 89 4.28 -5.65 -2.54
N ALA A 90 3.61 -6.56 -1.85
CA ALA A 90 3.80 -8.00 -2.01
C ALA A 90 3.27 -8.47 -3.38
N SER A 91 2.15 -7.91 -3.81
CA SER A 91 1.46 -8.29 -5.05
C SER A 91 0.44 -7.23 -5.46
N ALA A 92 -0.01 -7.31 -6.70
CA ALA A 92 -1.22 -6.65 -7.17
C ALA A 92 -2.16 -7.68 -7.82
N THR A 93 -3.46 -7.48 -7.63
CA THR A 93 -4.50 -8.38 -8.14
C THR A 93 -5.58 -7.59 -8.87
N LEU A 94 -6.27 -8.26 -9.79
CA LEU A 94 -7.44 -7.77 -10.48
C LEU A 94 -8.69 -8.50 -10.00
N THR A 95 -9.72 -7.73 -9.66
CA THR A 95 -11.08 -8.22 -9.47
C THR A 95 -11.98 -7.56 -10.50
N THR A 96 -12.68 -8.38 -11.28
CA THR A 96 -13.67 -7.95 -12.27
C THR A 96 -15.04 -8.46 -11.88
N THR A 97 -16.01 -7.55 -11.81
CA THR A 97 -17.40 -7.84 -11.41
C THR A 97 -18.37 -7.30 -12.45
N ALA A 98 -19.50 -7.98 -12.64
CA ALA A 98 -20.56 -7.49 -13.50
C ALA A 98 -21.64 -6.77 -12.66
N THR A 99 -21.93 -5.51 -12.98
CA THR A 99 -23.04 -4.75 -12.37
C THR A 99 -24.34 -4.92 -13.15
N THR A 100 -24.23 -5.21 -14.45
CA THR A 100 -25.30 -5.72 -15.31
C THR A 100 -24.79 -7.02 -15.91
N THR A 101 -25.54 -8.11 -15.76
CA THR A 101 -25.11 -9.47 -16.09
C THR A 101 -25.84 -10.01 -17.32
N SER A 102 -25.16 -10.79 -18.14
CA SER A 102 -25.74 -11.57 -19.23
C SER A 102 -24.86 -12.79 -19.54
N LYS A 103 -25.17 -13.53 -20.61
CA LYS A 103 -24.32 -14.62 -21.09
C LYS A 103 -22.91 -14.13 -21.47
N LEU A 104 -22.76 -12.85 -21.83
CA LEU A 104 -21.47 -12.24 -22.15
C LEU A 104 -20.46 -12.36 -21.00
N ASP A 105 -20.87 -12.29 -19.74
CA ASP A 105 -19.95 -12.38 -18.59
C ASP A 105 -20.05 -13.69 -17.80
N THR A 106 -21.14 -14.44 -17.97
CA THR A 106 -21.40 -15.68 -17.24
C THR A 106 -20.92 -16.94 -17.97
N ASP A 107 -20.81 -16.91 -19.31
CA ASP A 107 -20.23 -18.02 -20.08
C ASP A 107 -18.71 -17.92 -20.10
N ALA A 108 -18.03 -18.83 -19.40
CA ALA A 108 -16.58 -18.78 -19.26
C ALA A 108 -15.79 -19.12 -20.54
N VAL A 109 -16.43 -19.76 -21.53
CA VAL A 109 -15.76 -20.27 -22.74
C VAL A 109 -16.03 -19.37 -23.94
N ASN A 110 -17.30 -19.06 -24.18
CA ASN A 110 -17.74 -18.27 -25.33
C ASN A 110 -18.18 -16.85 -24.96
N GLY A 111 -18.25 -16.53 -23.66
CA GLY A 111 -18.40 -15.16 -23.20
C GLY A 111 -17.12 -14.36 -23.32
N LEU A 112 -17.18 -13.09 -22.92
CA LEU A 112 -16.09 -12.14 -22.93
C LEU A 112 -14.86 -12.71 -22.21
N GLN A 113 -13.72 -12.59 -22.88
CA GLN A 113 -12.42 -12.93 -22.35
C GLN A 113 -11.61 -11.65 -22.12
N VAL A 114 -10.73 -11.63 -21.13
CA VAL A 114 -9.84 -10.51 -20.82
C VAL A 114 -8.39 -10.97 -20.80
N ALA A 115 -7.52 -10.17 -21.37
CA ALA A 115 -6.07 -10.25 -21.25
C ALA A 115 -5.49 -8.86 -20.94
N ILE A 116 -4.33 -8.82 -20.31
CA ILE A 116 -3.62 -7.56 -20.01
C ILE A 116 -2.16 -7.71 -20.39
N ASP A 117 -1.69 -6.73 -21.16
CA ASP A 117 -0.29 -6.55 -21.47
C ASP A 117 0.20 -5.21 -20.89
N ASP A 118 1.46 -5.15 -20.50
CA ASP A 118 2.18 -3.91 -20.19
C ASP A 118 3.09 -3.53 -21.36
N CYS A 119 3.23 -2.23 -21.61
CA CYS A 119 4.27 -1.69 -22.47
C CYS A 119 5.25 -0.91 -21.60
N SER A 120 6.55 -1.08 -21.84
CA SER A 120 7.60 -0.38 -21.09
C SER A 120 7.56 1.16 -21.23
N VAL A 121 6.70 1.69 -22.09
CA VAL A 121 6.41 3.11 -22.31
C VAL A 121 4.90 3.29 -22.56
N ALA A 122 4.40 4.52 -22.51
CA ALA A 122 2.99 4.78 -22.80
C ALA A 122 2.60 4.26 -24.20
N TRP A 123 1.45 3.58 -24.26
CA TRP A 123 0.89 3.10 -25.53
C TRP A 123 0.58 4.25 -26.48
N THR A 124 0.91 4.08 -27.76
CA THR A 124 0.50 5.01 -28.80
C THR A 124 -0.94 4.69 -29.20
N GLU A 125 -1.87 5.56 -28.81
CA GLU A 125 -3.31 5.44 -29.11
C GLU A 125 -3.60 5.85 -30.55
N ALA A 126 -4.45 5.06 -31.22
CA ALA A 126 -5.04 5.38 -32.51
C ALA A 126 -6.55 5.04 -32.53
N GLY A 127 -7.25 5.49 -33.57
CA GLY A 127 -8.71 5.35 -33.69
C GLY A 127 -9.50 6.39 -32.90
N ALA A 128 -10.80 6.15 -32.75
CA ALA A 128 -11.72 7.04 -32.04
C ALA A 128 -12.70 6.21 -31.21
N ALA A 129 -13.26 6.80 -30.15
CA ALA A 129 -14.22 6.09 -29.31
C ALA A 129 -15.40 5.54 -30.13
N PRO A 130 -15.84 4.29 -29.86
CA PRO A 130 -15.33 3.36 -28.85
C PRO A 130 -14.21 2.42 -29.35
N ALA A 131 -13.77 2.55 -30.60
CA ALA A 131 -12.83 1.67 -31.30
C ALA A 131 -11.39 2.21 -31.28
N TYR A 132 -10.79 2.24 -30.08
CA TYR A 132 -9.38 2.56 -29.90
C TYR A 132 -8.48 1.35 -30.19
N THR A 133 -7.29 1.63 -30.71
CA THR A 133 -6.20 0.66 -30.86
C THR A 133 -4.91 1.21 -30.26
N TYR A 134 -4.02 0.30 -29.84
CA TYR A 134 -2.80 0.67 -29.14
C TYR A 134 -1.59 -0.08 -29.66
N THR A 135 -0.55 0.66 -30.01
CA THR A 135 0.76 0.13 -30.40
C THR A 135 1.82 0.47 -29.36
N CYS A 136 2.69 -0.50 -29.05
CA CYS A 136 3.80 -0.34 -28.13
C CYS A 136 5.07 -0.05 -28.94
N SER A 137 5.75 1.06 -28.66
CA SER A 137 7.05 1.38 -29.25
C SER A 137 8.24 0.84 -28.44
N GLY A 138 7.96 0.31 -27.24
CA GLY A 138 8.93 -0.34 -26.37
C GLY A 138 8.77 -1.86 -26.34
N THR A 139 9.00 -2.45 -25.17
CA THR A 139 8.84 -3.90 -24.95
C THR A 139 7.46 -4.19 -24.36
N THR A 140 6.75 -5.13 -24.97
CA THR A 140 5.49 -5.64 -24.42
C THR A 140 5.77 -6.83 -23.50
N THR A 141 5.14 -6.85 -22.33
CA THR A 141 5.16 -7.99 -21.40
C THR A 141 3.75 -8.42 -21.06
N SER A 142 3.52 -9.73 -20.91
CA SER A 142 2.21 -10.23 -20.53
C SER A 142 2.04 -10.12 -19.01
N VAL A 143 0.96 -9.45 -18.58
CA VAL A 143 0.60 -9.24 -17.17
C VAL A 143 -0.50 -10.20 -16.74
N LEU A 144 -1.46 -10.45 -17.64
CA LEU A 144 -2.56 -11.40 -17.46
C LEU A 144 -2.82 -12.13 -18.78
N ALA A 145 -2.63 -13.45 -18.77
CA ALA A 145 -3.02 -14.29 -19.90
C ALA A 145 -4.56 -14.30 -20.07
N SER A 146 -5.00 -14.56 -21.31
CA SER A 146 -6.43 -14.58 -21.65
C SER A 146 -7.22 -15.55 -20.76
N ARG A 147 -8.33 -15.06 -20.21
CA ARG A 147 -9.26 -15.82 -19.35
C ARG A 147 -10.65 -15.19 -19.38
N ALA A 148 -11.66 -15.87 -18.83
CA ALA A 148 -13.01 -15.32 -18.69
C ALA A 148 -12.99 -13.95 -18.00
N VAL A 149 -13.83 -13.02 -18.48
CA VAL A 149 -13.78 -11.60 -18.07
C VAL A 149 -13.99 -11.42 -16.58
N ILE A 150 -14.83 -12.25 -15.94
CA ILE A 150 -15.12 -12.19 -14.50
C ILE A 150 -14.08 -13.00 -13.71
N GLY A 151 -13.60 -12.44 -12.60
CA GLY A 151 -12.63 -13.07 -11.73
C GLY A 151 -12.45 -12.29 -10.44
N SER A 152 -12.05 -12.97 -9.37
CA SER A 152 -11.78 -12.36 -8.07
C SER A 152 -10.34 -12.59 -7.69
N ASN A 153 -9.66 -11.54 -7.23
CA ASN A 153 -8.28 -11.58 -6.73
C ASN A 153 -7.31 -12.30 -7.67
N VAL A 154 -7.49 -12.09 -8.99
CA VAL A 154 -6.63 -12.69 -10.01
C VAL A 154 -5.26 -12.04 -9.92
N SER A 155 -4.21 -12.83 -9.70
CA SER A 155 -2.85 -12.31 -9.62
C SER A 155 -2.41 -11.69 -10.94
N LEU A 156 -1.80 -10.51 -10.87
CA LEU A 156 -1.13 -9.87 -11.99
C LEU A 156 0.38 -10.07 -11.84
N ALA A 157 1.05 -10.39 -12.94
CA ALA A 157 2.49 -10.63 -12.98
C ALA A 157 3.24 -9.49 -13.67
N ASN A 158 4.56 -9.45 -13.50
CA ASN A 158 5.47 -8.57 -14.25
C ASN A 158 5.18 -7.06 -14.11
N LEU A 159 4.55 -6.64 -13.01
CA LEU A 159 4.22 -5.25 -12.76
C LEU A 159 5.38 -4.50 -12.12
N ALA A 160 5.79 -3.38 -12.70
CA ALA A 160 6.71 -2.44 -12.10
C ALA A 160 6.06 -1.72 -10.89
N SER A 161 4.75 -1.50 -10.92
CA SER A 161 3.97 -0.84 -9.86
C SER A 161 3.91 -1.61 -8.53
N VAL A 162 4.44 -2.84 -8.43
CA VAL A 162 4.65 -3.46 -7.11
C VAL A 162 5.81 -2.84 -6.34
N THR A 163 6.68 -2.07 -7.00
CA THR A 163 7.72 -1.29 -6.35
C THR A 163 7.24 0.14 -6.11
N ALA A 164 7.73 0.78 -5.04
CA ALA A 164 7.40 2.18 -4.74
C ALA A 164 7.79 3.09 -5.91
N SER A 165 6.91 4.03 -6.28
CA SER A 165 7.04 4.89 -7.46
C SER A 165 7.00 4.16 -8.82
N GLY A 166 6.77 2.85 -8.83
CA GLY A 166 6.63 2.06 -10.05
C GLY A 166 5.36 2.41 -10.83
N THR A 167 5.44 2.36 -12.16
CA THR A 167 4.34 2.64 -13.07
C THR A 167 4.32 1.62 -14.20
N ASP A 168 3.14 1.12 -14.53
CA ASP A 168 2.86 0.23 -15.65
C ASP A 168 1.91 0.93 -16.63
N HIS A 169 2.17 0.76 -17.93
CA HIS A 169 1.30 1.23 -19.00
C HIS A 169 0.54 0.02 -19.55
N LEU A 170 -0.62 -0.24 -18.97
CA LEU A 170 -1.39 -1.44 -19.28
C LEU A 170 -2.31 -1.21 -20.47
N ARG A 171 -2.47 -2.25 -21.29
CA ARG A 171 -3.53 -2.40 -22.28
C ARG A 171 -4.40 -3.59 -21.89
N VAL A 172 -5.64 -3.29 -21.50
CA VAL A 172 -6.67 -4.29 -21.27
C VAL A 172 -7.33 -4.62 -22.60
N THR A 173 -7.29 -5.89 -23.00
CA THR A 173 -7.95 -6.38 -24.20
C THR A 173 -9.10 -7.28 -23.78
N VAL A 174 -10.32 -6.89 -24.14
CA VAL A 174 -11.52 -7.72 -23.99
C VAL A 174 -11.89 -8.27 -25.36
N SER A 175 -12.24 -9.55 -25.45
CA SER A 175 -12.60 -10.20 -26.71
C SER A 175 -13.88 -11.00 -26.57
N LEU A 176 -14.74 -10.97 -27.59
CA LEU A 176 -15.85 -11.91 -27.70
C LEU A 176 -15.40 -13.07 -28.59
N PRO A 177 -15.27 -14.31 -28.07
CA PRO A 177 -14.84 -15.46 -28.85
C PRO A 177 -15.74 -15.71 -30.09
N SER A 178 -15.14 -16.21 -31.17
CA SER A 178 -15.89 -16.56 -32.40
C SER A 178 -16.88 -17.70 -32.22
N GLY A 179 -16.76 -18.48 -31.13
CA GLY A 179 -17.71 -19.52 -30.74
C GLY A 179 -19.00 -19.00 -30.09
N ALA A 180 -19.12 -17.69 -29.85
CA ALA A 180 -20.36 -17.08 -29.38
C ALA A 180 -21.45 -17.19 -30.46
N ASP A 181 -22.51 -17.95 -30.15
CA ASP A 181 -23.64 -18.21 -31.06
C ASP A 181 -24.74 -17.12 -30.98
N ASN A 182 -25.86 -17.36 -31.67
CA ASN A 182 -26.99 -16.43 -31.69
C ASN A 182 -27.63 -16.16 -30.31
N SER A 183 -27.36 -16.97 -29.27
CA SER A 183 -27.85 -16.69 -27.92
C SER A 183 -27.14 -15.51 -27.25
N PHE A 184 -26.03 -15.04 -27.82
CA PHE A 184 -25.33 -13.82 -27.37
C PHE A 184 -25.86 -12.53 -28.03
N GLN A 185 -26.75 -12.64 -29.02
CA GLN A 185 -27.24 -11.50 -29.77
C GLN A 185 -28.07 -10.56 -28.88
N GLY A 186 -27.80 -9.25 -28.97
CA GLY A 186 -28.56 -8.22 -28.25
C GLY A 186 -28.31 -8.17 -26.74
N LEU A 187 -27.39 -8.99 -26.22
CA LEU A 187 -27.03 -8.97 -24.81
C LEU A 187 -26.14 -7.78 -24.46
N SER A 188 -26.16 -7.39 -23.20
CA SER A 188 -25.28 -6.37 -22.64
C SER A 188 -24.83 -6.77 -21.24
N SER A 189 -23.56 -6.50 -20.95
CA SER A 189 -22.99 -6.62 -19.61
C SER A 189 -22.19 -5.36 -19.27
N THR A 190 -22.15 -5.00 -17.99
CA THR A 190 -21.34 -3.89 -17.49
C THR A 190 -20.29 -4.45 -16.55
N VAL A 191 -19.02 -4.44 -16.96
CA VAL A 191 -17.91 -4.99 -16.17
C VAL A 191 -17.16 -3.86 -15.47
N ASN A 192 -17.01 -3.97 -14.16
CA ASN A 192 -16.17 -3.11 -13.34
C ASN A 192 -14.80 -3.77 -13.11
N PHE A 193 -13.73 -2.98 -13.18
CA PHE A 193 -12.35 -3.43 -13.00
C PHE A 193 -11.76 -2.79 -11.75
N SER A 194 -11.33 -3.61 -10.79
CA SER A 194 -10.74 -3.15 -9.53
C SER A 194 -9.34 -3.74 -9.36
N PHE A 195 -8.34 -2.87 -9.23
CA PHE A 195 -6.96 -3.24 -8.98
C PHE A 195 -6.66 -3.07 -7.50
N THR A 196 -6.11 -4.09 -6.86
CA THR A 196 -5.79 -4.08 -5.43
C THR A 196 -4.33 -4.45 -5.20
N GLY A 197 -3.61 -3.57 -4.52
CA GLY A 197 -2.23 -3.78 -4.07
C GLY A 197 -2.20 -4.29 -2.64
N THR A 198 -1.40 -5.33 -2.38
CA THR A 198 -1.23 -5.91 -1.04
C THR A 198 0.10 -5.47 -0.45
N GLN A 199 0.12 -5.00 0.80
CA GLN A 199 1.36 -4.62 1.49
C GLN A 199 2.29 -5.83 1.69
N ARG A 200 3.61 -5.59 1.66
CA ARG A 200 4.60 -6.58 2.10
C ARG A 200 4.42 -6.97 3.58
N SER A 201 4.93 -8.14 3.97
CA SER A 201 5.05 -8.49 5.38
C SER A 201 5.99 -7.52 6.11
N GLY A 202 5.72 -7.30 7.40
CA GLY A 202 6.61 -6.55 8.28
C GLY A 202 7.97 -7.22 8.42
N THR A 203 9.00 -6.42 8.64
CA THR A 203 10.38 -6.86 8.89
C THR A 203 10.95 -6.05 10.05
N ASN A 204 11.92 -6.61 10.78
CA ASN A 204 12.69 -5.83 11.74
C ASN A 204 13.44 -4.70 10.99
N GLN A 205 13.54 -3.53 11.61
CA GLN A 205 14.19 -2.33 11.08
C GLN A 205 15.45 -2.03 11.86
#